data_AF-A8FWT4-F1
#
_entry.id   AF-A8FWT4-F1
#
_cell.length_a   1.000
_cell.length_b   1.000
_cell.length_c   1.000
_cell.angle_alpha   90.00
_cell.angle_beta   90.00
_cell.angle_gamma   90.00
#
_symmetry.space_group_name_H-M   'P 1'
#
loop_
_entity.id
_entity.type
_entity.pdbx_description
1 polymer ?
#
loop_
_entity_poly.entity_id
_entity_poly.type
_entity_poly.pdbx_seq_one_letter_code
_entity_poly.pdbx_strand_id
1 'polypeptide(L)'
;MKTKLLVLAAGLLLSLNAFAISLQDAKSQGLVGEQPNGYLGVVKSNPESNSVAKQVNAKRKTHYQKIARKNGISVDDVAKLAAEKAMKATKKGQYIKNSSGKWVKK
;
A
#
# COMPACT_ATOMS: atom_id res chain seq x y z
N MET A 1 36.10 41.98 -15.54
CA MET A 1 35.54 40.63 -15.79
C MET A 1 35.05 39.98 -14.47
N LYS A 2 34.20 40.65 -13.68
CA LYS A 2 33.78 40.20 -12.33
C LYS A 2 32.27 39.92 -12.24
N THR A 3 31.62 39.63 -13.36
CA THR A 3 30.15 39.52 -13.44
C THR A 3 29.66 38.13 -13.84
N LYS A 4 30.57 37.20 -14.17
CA LYS A 4 30.21 35.82 -14.55
C LYS A 4 30.14 34.83 -13.38
N LEU A 5 30.47 35.27 -12.16
CA LEU A 5 30.43 34.40 -10.97
C LEU A 5 29.13 34.49 -10.17
N LEU A 6 28.17 35.34 -10.61
CA LEU A 6 26.88 35.52 -9.92
C LEU A 6 25.73 34.69 -10.50
N VAL A 7 25.95 33.95 -11.60
CA VAL A 7 24.90 33.13 -12.23
C VAL A 7 24.91 31.67 -11.72
N LEU A 8 25.96 31.24 -11.02
CA LEU A 8 26.09 29.84 -10.55
C LEU A 8 25.45 29.56 -9.18
N ALA A 9 24.79 30.55 -8.55
CA ALA A 9 24.28 30.43 -7.19
C ALA A 9 22.75 30.28 -7.06
N ALA A 10 21.99 30.32 -8.16
CA ALA A 10 20.52 30.37 -8.12
C ALA A 10 19.81 29.00 -8.30
N GLY A 11 20.54 27.88 -8.37
CA GLY A 11 19.99 26.63 -8.93
C GLY A 11 19.64 25.47 -7.98
N LEU A 12 19.96 25.48 -6.68
CA LEU A 12 20.08 24.21 -5.94
C LEU A 12 19.26 24.06 -4.64
N LEU A 13 18.08 24.68 -4.55
CA LEU A 13 17.17 24.50 -3.40
C LEU A 13 15.77 23.97 -3.76
N LEU A 14 15.62 23.25 -4.87
CA LEU A 14 14.41 22.45 -5.10
C LEU A 14 14.50 21.15 -4.29
N SER A 15 14.22 21.26 -2.98
CA SER A 15 13.93 20.10 -2.14
C SER A 15 12.68 19.42 -2.67
N LEU A 16 12.85 18.35 -3.45
CA LEU A 16 11.73 17.52 -3.90
C LEU A 16 11.13 16.85 -2.67
N ASN A 17 10.01 17.40 -2.17
CA ASN A 17 9.21 16.75 -1.16
C ASN A 17 8.61 15.47 -1.76
N ALA A 18 9.23 14.32 -1.50
CA ALA A 18 8.69 13.03 -1.88
C ALA A 18 7.52 12.68 -0.94
N PHE A 19 6.29 12.96 -1.37
CA PHE A 19 5.10 12.54 -0.63
C PHE A 19 4.92 11.02 -0.77
N ALA A 20 4.77 10.33 0.36
CA ALA A 20 4.38 8.92 0.34
C ALA A 20 2.95 8.80 -0.19
N ILE A 21 2.76 7.97 -1.22
CA ILE A 21 1.43 7.70 -1.78
C ILE A 21 0.53 7.05 -0.70
N SER A 22 -0.74 7.46 -0.65
CA SER A 22 -1.71 6.87 0.28
C SER A 22 -2.12 5.46 -0.18
N LEU A 23 -2.65 4.65 0.75
CA LEU A 23 -3.24 3.35 0.39
C LEU A 23 -4.39 3.51 -0.61
N GLN A 24 -5.23 4.52 -0.43
CA GLN A 24 -6.40 4.74 -1.29
C GLN A 24 -5.95 5.06 -2.72
N ASP A 25 -4.92 5.89 -2.87
CA ASP A 25 -4.35 6.24 -4.18
C ASP A 25 -3.68 5.04 -4.82
N ALA A 26 -2.89 4.28 -4.05
CA ALA A 26 -2.23 3.07 -4.53
C ALA A 26 -3.25 2.02 -5.04
N LYS A 27 -4.38 1.82 -4.34
CA LYS A 27 -5.47 0.94 -4.81
C LYS A 27 -6.15 1.50 -6.05
N SER A 28 -6.40 2.80 -6.10
CA SER A 28 -7.11 3.46 -7.22
C SER A 28 -6.27 3.48 -8.50
N GLN A 29 -4.95 3.61 -8.38
CA GLN A 29 -3.99 3.51 -9.47
C GLN A 29 -3.71 2.05 -9.89
N GLY A 30 -4.23 1.07 -9.14
CA GLY A 30 -4.01 -0.35 -9.39
C GLY A 30 -2.59 -0.81 -9.13
N LEU A 31 -1.88 -0.17 -8.19
CA LEU A 31 -0.54 -0.56 -7.76
C LEU A 31 -0.58 -1.73 -6.77
N VAL A 32 -1.60 -1.75 -5.91
CA VAL A 32 -1.82 -2.78 -4.90
C VAL A 32 -3.27 -3.26 -4.91
N GLY A 33 -3.50 -4.47 -4.40
CA GLY A 33 -4.82 -5.09 -4.31
C GLY A 33 -4.98 -5.92 -3.04
N GLU A 34 -6.23 -6.25 -2.69
CA GLU A 34 -6.52 -7.09 -1.51
C GLU A 34 -6.32 -8.58 -1.83
N GLN A 35 -5.79 -9.34 -0.87
CA GLN A 35 -5.61 -10.78 -0.97
C GLN A 35 -6.50 -11.51 0.05
N PRO A 36 -6.88 -12.78 -0.21
CA PRO A 36 -7.70 -13.57 0.71
C PRO A 36 -7.03 -13.87 2.05
N ASN A 37 -5.72 -13.66 2.16
CA ASN A 37 -4.96 -13.80 3.40
C ASN A 37 -5.01 -12.56 4.31
N GLY A 38 -5.80 -11.53 3.97
CA GLY A 38 -5.96 -10.32 4.77
C GLY A 38 -4.92 -9.23 4.53
N TYR A 39 -3.95 -9.46 3.65
CA TYR A 39 -2.88 -8.51 3.35
C TYR A 39 -3.01 -7.91 1.95
N LEU A 40 -2.34 -6.79 1.73
CA LEU A 40 -2.17 -6.24 0.39
C LEU A 40 -1.13 -7.03 -0.38
N GLY A 41 -1.39 -7.22 -1.66
CA GLY A 41 -0.41 -7.69 -2.63
C GLY A 41 -0.09 -6.59 -3.65
N VAL A 42 1.08 -6.68 -4.25
CA VAL A 42 1.53 -5.78 -5.32
C VAL A 42 0.97 -6.28 -6.65
N VAL A 43 0.25 -5.40 -7.34
CA VAL A 43 -0.36 -5.67 -8.66
C VAL A 43 0.60 -5.23 -9.76
N LYS A 44 1.18 -4.04 -9.63
CA LYS A 44 2.22 -3.50 -10.51
C LYS A 44 3.44 -3.22 -9.66
N SER A 45 4.56 -3.87 -9.98
CA SER A 45 5.78 -3.74 -9.18
C SER A 45 6.50 -2.43 -9.47
N ASN A 46 6.57 -1.56 -8.46
CA ASN A 46 7.44 -0.39 -8.41
C ASN A 46 7.81 -0.06 -6.95
N PRO A 47 8.77 0.85 -6.70
CA PRO A 47 9.17 1.21 -5.34
C PRO A 47 7.99 1.67 -4.46
N GLU A 48 7.05 2.42 -5.02
CA GLU A 48 5.89 2.96 -4.33
C GLU A 48 4.93 1.86 -3.88
N SER A 49 4.56 0.93 -4.78
CA SER A 49 3.66 -0.19 -4.51
C SER A 49 4.22 -1.11 -3.43
N ASN A 50 5.52 -1.40 -3.52
CA ASN A 50 6.24 -2.22 -2.56
C ASN A 50 6.28 -1.55 -1.19
N SER A 51 6.56 -0.25 -1.14
CA SER A 51 6.59 0.53 0.08
C SER A 51 5.21 0.58 0.77
N VAL A 52 4.14 0.88 0.02
CA VAL A 52 2.76 0.89 0.56
C VAL A 52 2.38 -0.48 1.08
N ALA A 53 2.57 -1.54 0.29
CA ALA A 53 2.21 -2.89 0.70
C ALA A 53 2.95 -3.28 1.99
N LYS A 54 4.26 -3.03 2.07
CA LYS A 54 5.08 -3.31 3.26
C LYS A 54 4.56 -2.56 4.49
N GLN A 55 4.37 -1.24 4.38
CA GLN A 55 3.96 -0.40 5.50
C GLN A 55 2.57 -0.76 6.01
N VAL A 56 1.61 -0.96 5.11
CA VAL A 56 0.23 -1.31 5.50
C VAL A 56 0.17 -2.73 6.06
N ASN A 57 0.88 -3.69 5.45
CA ASN A 57 0.87 -5.07 5.95
C ASN A 57 1.50 -5.19 7.34
N ALA A 58 2.54 -4.41 7.65
CA ALA A 58 3.09 -4.32 8.99
C ALA A 58 2.06 -3.82 10.01
N LYS A 59 1.36 -2.70 9.69
CA LYS A 59 0.29 -2.16 10.54
C LYS A 59 -0.87 -3.15 10.74
N ARG A 60 -1.30 -3.80 9.66
CA ARG A 60 -2.33 -4.86 9.69
C ARG A 60 -1.91 -6.01 10.59
N LYS A 61 -0.69 -6.54 10.43
CA LYS A 61 -0.16 -7.64 11.25
C LYS A 61 -0.19 -7.30 12.73
N THR A 62 0.32 -6.13 13.11
CA THR A 62 0.29 -5.67 14.52
C THR A 62 -1.15 -5.57 15.04
N HIS A 63 -2.08 -5.04 14.24
CA HIS A 63 -3.48 -4.93 14.63
C HIS A 63 -4.15 -6.30 14.76
N TYR A 64 -3.92 -7.21 13.81
CA TYR A 64 -4.45 -8.57 13.84
C TYR A 64 -3.94 -9.33 15.05
N GLN A 65 -2.66 -9.19 15.40
CA GLN A 65 -2.10 -9.77 16.63
C GLN A 65 -2.80 -9.28 17.91
N LYS A 66 -3.14 -7.98 17.98
CA LYS A 66 -3.88 -7.43 19.13
C LYS A 66 -5.28 -8.02 19.22
N ILE A 67 -6.00 -8.11 18.10
CA ILE A 67 -7.35 -8.69 18.05
C ILE A 67 -7.30 -10.19 18.38
N ALA A 68 -6.38 -10.94 17.78
CA ALA A 68 -6.19 -12.36 17.99
C ALA A 68 -5.99 -12.67 19.48
N ARG A 69 -5.06 -11.97 20.14
CA ARG A 69 -4.82 -12.09 21.58
C ARG A 69 -6.05 -11.75 22.42
N LYS A 70 -6.75 -10.66 22.08
CA LYS A 70 -7.94 -10.23 22.81
C LYS A 70 -9.08 -11.26 22.75
N ASN A 71 -9.23 -11.95 21.62
CA ASN A 71 -10.36 -12.84 21.37
C ASN A 71 -9.99 -14.34 21.47
N GLY A 72 -8.74 -14.68 21.79
CA GLY A 72 -8.30 -16.07 21.90
C GLY A 72 -8.35 -16.85 20.57
N ILE A 73 -8.19 -16.18 19.43
CA ILE A 73 -8.19 -16.80 18.09
C ILE A 73 -6.86 -16.59 17.38
N SER A 74 -6.65 -17.27 16.24
CA SER A 74 -5.42 -17.12 15.46
C SER A 74 -5.36 -15.77 14.74
N VAL A 75 -4.13 -15.32 14.44
CA VAL A 75 -3.91 -14.12 13.60
C VAL A 75 -4.50 -14.33 12.19
N ASP A 76 -4.41 -15.55 11.68
CA ASP A 76 -4.89 -15.88 10.33
C ASP A 76 -6.41 -15.83 10.24
N ASP A 77 -7.14 -16.22 11.29
CA ASP A 77 -8.60 -16.11 11.32
C ASP A 77 -9.04 -14.64 11.36
N VAL A 78 -8.35 -13.81 12.14
CA VAL A 78 -8.57 -12.34 12.11
C VAL A 78 -8.30 -11.79 10.71
N ALA A 79 -7.20 -12.22 10.08
CA ALA A 79 -6.80 -11.75 8.76
C ALA A 79 -7.81 -12.15 7.68
N LYS A 80 -8.37 -13.37 7.71
CA LYS A 80 -9.44 -13.82 6.80
C LYS A 80 -10.71 -12.97 6.95
N LEU A 81 -11.17 -12.73 8.18
CA LEU A 81 -12.32 -11.86 8.44
C LEU A 81 -12.08 -10.42 7.94
N ALA A 82 -10.86 -9.92 8.12
CA ALA A 82 -10.47 -8.61 7.59
C ALA A 82 -10.40 -8.61 6.06
N ALA A 83 -9.95 -9.70 5.42
CA ALA A 83 -9.91 -9.88 3.98
C ALA A 83 -11.32 -9.78 3.38
N GLU A 84 -12.29 -10.52 3.94
CA GLU A 84 -13.68 -10.50 3.49
C GLU A 84 -14.26 -9.09 3.50
N LYS A 85 -14.07 -8.36 4.60
CA LYS A 85 -14.49 -6.96 4.74
C LYS A 85 -13.79 -6.08 3.71
N ALA A 86 -12.48 -6.20 3.56
CA ALA A 86 -11.68 -5.37 2.65
C ALA A 86 -12.02 -5.64 1.17
N MET A 87 -12.22 -6.90 0.78
CA MET A 87 -12.61 -7.28 -0.59
C MET A 87 -14.05 -6.83 -0.89
N LYS A 88 -14.98 -6.96 0.07
CA LYS A 88 -16.34 -6.41 -0.07
C LYS A 88 -16.33 -4.88 -0.22
N ALA A 89 -15.50 -4.18 0.56
CA ALA A 89 -15.34 -2.73 0.50
C ALA A 89 -14.50 -2.22 -0.69
N THR A 90 -13.80 -3.10 -1.40
CA THR A 90 -13.00 -2.72 -2.57
C THR A 90 -13.91 -2.12 -3.64
N LYS A 91 -13.54 -0.97 -4.20
CA LYS A 91 -14.36 -0.24 -5.17
C LYS A 91 -14.24 -0.87 -6.57
N LYS A 92 -15.24 -0.64 -7.42
CA LYS A 92 -15.16 -0.97 -8.84
C LYS A 92 -13.90 -0.33 -9.45
N GLY A 93 -13.19 -1.07 -10.27
CA GLY A 93 -11.95 -0.67 -10.90
C GLY A 93 -10.67 -0.93 -10.09
N GLN A 94 -10.79 -1.38 -8.83
CA GLN A 94 -9.65 -1.77 -7.99
C GLN A 94 -9.44 -3.29 -8.02
N TYR A 95 -8.29 -3.76 -7.55
CA TYR A 95 -7.88 -5.16 -7.67
C TYR A 95 -8.09 -5.98 -6.40
N ILE A 96 -8.51 -7.23 -6.61
CA ILE A 96 -8.56 -8.29 -5.60
C ILE A 96 -7.90 -9.55 -6.18
N LYS A 97 -7.27 -10.37 -5.33
CA LYS A 97 -6.73 -11.66 -5.73
C LYS A 97 -7.81 -12.74 -5.58
N ASN A 98 -8.11 -13.47 -6.65
CA ASN A 98 -9.10 -14.54 -6.61
C ASN A 98 -8.53 -15.83 -5.99
N SER A 99 -9.37 -16.85 -5.82
CA SER A 99 -8.98 -18.16 -5.26
C SER A 99 -7.91 -18.88 -6.10
N SER A 100 -7.88 -18.64 -7.41
CA SER A 100 -6.84 -19.15 -8.32
C SER A 100 -5.52 -18.36 -8.25
N GLY A 101 -5.40 -17.37 -7.35
CA GLY A 101 -4.21 -16.56 -7.18
C GLY A 101 -4.00 -15.47 -8.25
N LYS A 102 -4.98 -15.23 -9.13
CA LYS A 102 -4.91 -14.20 -10.18
C LYS A 102 -5.50 -12.88 -9.69
N TRP A 103 -4.90 -11.77 -10.14
CA TRP A 103 -5.47 -10.44 -9.93
C TRP A 103 -6.70 -10.25 -10.81
N VAL A 104 -7.80 -9.83 -10.21
CA VAL A 104 -9.06 -9.51 -10.88
C VAL A 104 -9.44 -8.08 -10.52
N LYS A 105 -9.83 -7.30 -11.53
CA LYS A 105 -10.38 -5.96 -11.35
C LYS A 105 -11.87 -6.08 -11.02
N LYS A 106 -12.29 -5.53 -9.89
CA LYS A 106 -13.68 -5.56 -9.42
C LYS A 106 -14.58 -4.63 -10.21
#